data_AF-A0A2W2EPI5-F1
#
_entry.id   AF-A0A2W2EPI5-F1
#
_cell.length_a   1.000
_cell.length_b   1.000
_cell.length_c   1.000
_cell.angle_alpha   90.00
_cell.angle_beta   90.00
_cell.angle_gamma   90.00
#
_symmetry.space_group_name_H-M   'P 1'
#
loop_
_entity.id
_entity.type
_entity.pdbx_description
1 polymer ?
#
loop_
_entity_poly.entity_id
_entity_poly.type
_entity_poly.pdbx_seq_one_letter_code
_entity_poly.pdbx_strand_id
1 'polypeptide(L)'
;MDLAPYVDQLRRELAVAAGAGGDEARALAERLAAALDAATRLALLEALSAAADEITRDLAPGSVEVRLRGRDPDFVVTQPPPARAYEQAEQTAAPAREPA
;
A
#
# COMPACT_ATOMS: atom_id res chain seq x y z
N MET A 1 -1.44 6.71 6.74
CA MET A 1 -0.40 5.92 7.46
C MET A 1 0.88 6.72 7.48
N ASP A 2 1.56 6.82 8.62
CA ASP A 2 2.88 7.47 8.69
C ASP A 2 3.99 6.46 8.36
N LEU A 3 4.81 6.76 7.34
CA LEU A 3 5.94 5.93 6.93
C LEU A 3 7.25 6.29 7.64
N ALA A 4 7.33 7.42 8.35
CA ALA A 4 8.55 7.86 9.02
C ALA A 4 9.14 6.82 9.98
N PRO A 5 8.36 6.08 10.80
CA PRO A 5 8.91 5.08 11.71
C PRO A 5 9.70 3.97 11.01
N TYR A 6 9.25 3.54 9.83
CA TYR A 6 9.89 2.49 9.04
C TYR A 6 11.20 2.98 8.43
N VAL A 7 11.22 4.22 7.92
CA VAL A 7 12.43 4.81 7.37
C VAL A 7 13.46 5.08 8.47
N ASP A 8 13.01 5.56 9.63
CA ASP A 8 13.88 5.77 10.78
C ASP A 8 14.45 4.46 11.33
N GLN A 9 13.67 3.37 11.30
CA GLN A 9 14.19 2.04 11.63
C GLN A 9 15.31 1.62 10.69
N LEU A 10 15.11 1.74 9.38
CA LEU A 10 16.14 1.41 8.39
C LEU A 10 17.43 2.22 8.59
N ARG A 11 17.29 3.52 8.89
CA ARG A 11 18.44 4.40 9.20
C ARG A 11 19.19 3.95 10.44
N ARG A 12 18.48 3.55 11.51
CA ARG A 12 19.11 3.02 12.73
C ARG A 12 19.85 1.71 12.45
N GLU A 13 19.23 0.79 11.72
CA GLU A 13 19.84 -0.49 11.37
C GLU A 13 21.10 -0.30 10.51
N LEU A 14 21.06 0.62 9.53
CA LEU A 14 22.22 0.99 8.72
C LEU A 14 23.37 1.54 9.59
N ALA A 15 23.06 2.42 10.55
CA ALA A 15 24.07 2.97 11.47
C ALA A 15 24.70 1.89 12.37
N VAL A 16 23.90 0.94 12.85
CA VAL A 16 24.39 -0.21 13.63
C VAL A 16 25.33 -1.07 12.78
N ALA A 17 24.93 -1.42 11.56
CA ALA A 17 25.74 -2.21 10.64
C ALA A 17 27.06 -1.52 10.29
N ALA A 18 27.01 -0.21 10.00
CA ALA A 18 28.19 0.58 9.67
C ALA A 18 29.16 0.73 10.84
N GLY A 19 28.67 0.71 12.08
CA GLY A 19 29.50 0.77 13.29
C GLY A 19 30.54 -0.36 13.39
N ALA A 20 30.27 -1.53 12.80
CA ALA A 20 31.23 -2.64 12.74
C ALA A 20 32.41 -2.37 11.79
N GLY A 21 32.28 -1.42 10.86
CA GLY A 21 33.28 -1.07 9.83
C GLY A 21 34.20 0.10 10.20
N GLY A 22 34.10 0.65 11.42
CA GLY A 22 34.89 1.79 11.86
C GLY A 22 34.34 3.16 11.43
N ASP A 23 35.08 4.22 11.77
CA ASP A 23 34.59 5.60 11.66
C ASP A 23 34.30 6.06 10.22
N GLU A 24 35.08 5.60 9.25
CA GLU A 24 34.87 5.93 7.83
C GLU A 24 33.57 5.31 7.29
N ALA A 25 33.31 4.05 7.63
CA ALA A 25 32.07 3.36 7.27
C ALA A 25 30.86 4.05 7.92
N ARG A 26 30.99 4.47 9.18
CA ARG A 26 29.96 5.22 9.90
C ARG A 26 29.66 6.57 9.23
N ALA A 27 30.70 7.34 8.89
CA ALA A 27 30.54 8.62 8.22
C ALA A 27 29.91 8.47 6.82
N LEU A 28 30.24 7.40 6.10
CA LEU A 28 29.60 7.08 4.82
C LEU A 28 28.12 6.73 4.99
N ALA A 29 27.80 5.89 5.98
CA ALA A 29 26.44 5.46 6.27
C ALA A 29 25.54 6.63 6.69
N GLU A 30 26.04 7.60 7.46
CA GLU A 30 25.28 8.81 7.82
C GLU A 30 24.91 9.66 6.60
N ARG A 31 25.83 9.81 5.64
CA ARG A 31 25.55 10.52 4.37
C ARG A 31 24.54 9.77 3.51
N LEU A 32 24.69 8.45 3.39
CA LEU A 32 23.77 7.61 2.62
C LEU A 32 22.37 7.57 3.24
N ALA A 33 22.27 7.47 4.56
CA ALA A 33 21.00 7.49 5.29
C ALA A 33 20.17 8.74 4.98
N ALA A 34 20.82 9.91 4.85
CA ALA A 34 20.15 11.15 4.47
C ALA A 34 19.64 11.12 3.01
N ALA A 35 20.39 10.51 2.09
CA ALA A 35 20.00 10.40 0.68
C ALA A 35 18.92 9.32 0.45
N LEU A 36 18.89 8.27 1.27
CA LEU A 36 17.99 7.13 1.10
C LEU A 36 16.56 7.40 1.58
N ASP A 37 16.31 8.42 2.42
CA ASP A 37 14.98 8.67 3.00
C ASP A 37 13.87 8.77 1.94
N ALA A 38 14.09 9.59 0.90
CA ALA A 38 13.12 9.74 -0.19
C ALA A 38 12.98 8.46 -1.04
N ALA A 39 14.09 7.75 -1.31
CA ALA A 39 14.09 6.54 -2.11
C ALA A 39 13.38 5.38 -1.39
N THR A 40 13.64 5.19 -0.10
CA THR A 40 12.96 4.18 0.72
C THR A 40 11.47 4.47 0.81
N ARG A 41 11.07 5.73 1.02
CA ARG A 41 9.64 6.08 1.03
C ARG A 41 8.95 5.77 -0.28
N LEU A 42 9.58 6.10 -1.42
CA LEU A 42 9.03 5.79 -2.73
C LEU A 42 8.88 4.28 -2.93
N ALA A 43 9.91 3.50 -2.61
CA ALA A 43 9.87 2.04 -2.71
C ALA A 43 8.76 1.43 -1.83
N LEU A 44 8.53 1.96 -0.63
CA LEU A 44 7.43 1.52 0.23
C LEU A 44 6.06 1.83 -0.40
N LEU A 45 5.89 3.00 -1.00
CA LEU A 45 4.64 3.35 -1.69
C LEU A 45 4.38 2.47 -2.92
N GLU A 46 5.42 2.16 -3.69
CA GLU A 46 5.34 1.22 -4.82
C GLU A 46 4.93 -0.17 -4.36
N ALA A 47 5.56 -0.68 -3.29
CA ALA A 47 5.24 -1.99 -2.72
C ALA A 47 3.80 -2.05 -2.18
N LEU A 48 3.33 -1.01 -1.48
CA LEU A 48 1.96 -0.93 -0.97
C LEU A 48 0.93 -0.89 -2.12
N SER A 49 1.26 -0.19 -3.22
CA SER A 49 0.39 -0.11 -4.40
C SER A 49 0.28 -1.46 -5.10
N ALA A 50 1.41 -2.14 -5.32
CA ALA A 50 1.42 -3.49 -5.89
C ALA A 50 0.66 -4.50 -5.02
N ALA A 51 0.80 -4.42 -3.69
CA ALA A 51 0.05 -5.26 -2.77
C ALA A 51 -1.47 -5.00 -2.84
N ALA A 52 -1.89 -3.74 -2.97
CA ALA A 52 -3.30 -3.40 -3.13
C ALA A 52 -3.91 -3.95 -4.43
N ASP A 53 -3.15 -3.94 -5.53
CA ASP A 53 -3.56 -4.52 -6.81
C ASP A 53 -3.70 -6.05 -6.73
N GLU A 54 -2.83 -6.72 -5.98
CA GLU A 54 -2.95 -8.16 -5.71
C GLU A 54 -4.20 -8.47 -4.90
N ILE A 55 -4.40 -7.77 -3.78
CA ILE A 55 -5.58 -7.96 -2.92
C ILE A 55 -6.88 -7.65 -3.67
N THR A 56 -6.90 -6.60 -4.50
CA THR A 56 -8.10 -6.21 -5.27
C THR A 56 -8.52 -7.31 -6.24
N ARG A 57 -7.56 -7.99 -6.88
CA ARG A 57 -7.87 -9.11 -7.79
C ARG A 57 -8.54 -10.26 -7.04
N ASP A 58 -8.08 -10.55 -5.83
CA ASP A 58 -8.60 -11.65 -5.02
C ASP A 58 -9.90 -11.28 -4.28
N LEU A 59 -10.13 -9.99 -4.01
CA LEU A 59 -11.29 -9.49 -3.28
C LEU A 59 -12.54 -9.28 -4.15
N ALA A 60 -12.42 -9.41 -5.48
CA ALA A 60 -13.53 -9.17 -6.41
C ALA A 60 -14.81 -9.91 -5.95
N PRO A 61 -15.97 -9.22 -5.88
CA PRO A 61 -16.29 -7.91 -6.47
C PRO A 61 -15.92 -6.67 -5.62
N GLY A 62 -15.29 -6.85 -4.45
CA GLY A 62 -14.73 -5.75 -3.67
C GLY A 62 -13.38 -5.26 -4.19
N SER A 63 -12.81 -4.24 -3.55
CA SER A 63 -11.50 -3.67 -3.93
C SER A 63 -10.74 -3.11 -2.73
N VAL A 64 -9.42 -2.98 -2.89
CA VAL A 64 -8.54 -2.27 -1.97
C VAL A 64 -7.71 -1.27 -2.75
N GLU A 65 -7.80 0.00 -2.38
CA GLU A 65 -7.09 1.10 -3.02
C GLU A 65 -6.12 1.76 -2.03
N VAL A 66 -5.00 2.29 -2.53
CA VAL A 66 -4.11 3.17 -1.76
C VAL A 66 -4.40 4.61 -2.14
N ARG A 67 -4.75 5.44 -1.17
CA ARG A 67 -4.93 6.89 -1.35
C ARG A 67 -3.85 7.65 -0.61
N LEU A 68 -3.28 8.66 -1.26
CA LEU A 68 -2.29 9.53 -0.63
C LEU A 68 -2.95 10.78 -0.06
N ARG A 69 -2.61 11.12 1.19
CA ARG A 69 -2.86 12.43 1.79
C ARG A 69 -1.52 13.09 2.06
N GLY A 70 -1.11 13.99 1.15
CA GLY A 70 0.27 14.45 1.13
C GLY A 70 1.22 13.29 0.84
N ARG A 71 1.99 12.86 1.85
CA ARG A 71 2.94 11.73 1.75
C ARG A 71 2.51 10.49 2.53
N ASP A 72 1.32 10.54 3.13
CA ASP A 72 0.82 9.49 4.01
C ASP A 72 -0.18 8.63 3.23
N PRO A 73 0.12 7.34 2.97
CA PRO A 73 -0.80 6.44 2.29
C PRO A 73 -1.87 5.93 3.25
N ASP A 74 -3.12 5.84 2.80
CA ASP A 74 -4.23 5.21 3.52
C ASP A 74 -4.87 4.16 2.61
N PHE A 75 -5.19 2.99 3.18
CA PHE A 75 -5.97 1.98 2.47
C PHE A 75 -7.46 2.33 2.52
N VAL A 76 -8.12 2.27 1.37
CA VAL A 76 -9.57 2.31 1.26
C VAL A 76 -10.05 0.95 0.78
N VAL A 77 -10.92 0.33 1.57
CA VAL A 77 -11.44 -1.00 1.28
C VAL A 77 -12.91 -0.88 0.93
N THR A 78 -13.27 -1.33 -0.26
CA THR A 78 -14.66 -1.50 -0.71
C THR A 78 -15.03 -2.97 -0.53
N GLN A 79 -15.97 -3.23 0.36
CA GLN A 79 -16.43 -4.60 0.63
C GLN A 79 -17.32 -5.10 -0.52
N PRO A 80 -17.24 -6.40 -0.88
CA PRO A 80 -18.21 -7.04 -1.76
C PRO A 80 -19.66 -6.79 -1.28
N PRO A 81 -20.62 -6.57 -2.19
CA PRO A 81 -22.03 -6.52 -1.82
C PRO A 81 -22.46 -7.82 -1.13
N PRO A 82 -23.33 -7.76 -0.11
CA PRO A 82 -23.87 -8.97 0.49
C PRO A 82 -24.63 -9.78 -0.56
N ALA A 83 -24.55 -11.11 -0.50
CA ALA A 83 -25.06 -12.04 -1.53
C ALA A 83 -26.52 -11.77 -1.98
N ARG A 84 -27.37 -11.20 -1.13
CA ARG A 84 -28.76 -10.83 -1.46
C ARG A 84 -28.91 -9.61 -2.40
N ALA A 85 -27.90 -8.76 -2.47
CA ALA A 85 -27.92 -7.57 -3.34
C ALA A 85 -27.74 -7.96 -4.82
N TYR A 86 -27.04 -9.06 -5.10
CA TYR A 86 -26.89 -9.61 -6.46
C TYR A 86 -28.22 -10.14 -7.00
N GLU A 87 -28.99 -10.86 -6.18
CA GLU A 87 -30.32 -11.37 -6.56
C GLU A 87 -31.32 -10.25 -6.89
N GLN A 88 -31.29 -9.15 -6.13
CA GLN A 88 -32.16 -7.98 -6.38
C GLN A 88 -31.74 -7.18 -7.63
N ALA A 89 -30.44 -7.05 -7.89
CA ALA A 89 -29.94 -6.39 -9.11
C ALA A 89 -30.28 -7.19 -10.37
N GLU A 90 -30.16 -8.52 -10.32
CA GLU A 90 -30.55 -9.42 -11.42
C GLU A 90 -32.07 -9.41 -11.66
N GLN A 91 -32.89 -9.36 -10.60
CA GLN A 91 -34.35 -9.25 -10.74
C GLN A 91 -34.82 -7.89 -11.26
N THR A 92 -34.08 -6.81 -11.00
CA THR A 92 -34.39 -5.47 -11.54
C THR A 92 -33.92 -5.33 -12.99
N ALA A 93 -32.86 -6.05 -13.38
CA ALA A 93 -32.29 -6.02 -14.73
C ALA A 93 -32.96 -6.99 -15.72
N ALA A 94 -33.81 -7.90 -15.26
CA ALA A 94 -34.58 -8.78 -16.14
C ALA A 94 -35.69 -7.98 -16.85
N PRO A 95 -35.68 -7.86 -18.20
CA PRO A 95 -36.76 -7.18 -18.91
C PRO A 95 -38.06 -7.97 -18.73
N ALA A 96 -39.16 -7.25 -18.50
CA ALA A 96 -40.49 -7.81 -18.49
C ALA A 96 -40.69 -8.61 -19.79
N ARG A 97 -40.77 -9.95 -19.69
CA ARG A 97 -41.21 -10.78 -20.81
C ARG A 97 -42.62 -10.32 -21.16
N GLU A 98 -42.76 -9.60 -22.28
CA GLU A 98 -44.06 -9.22 -22.83
C GLU A 98 -44.87 -10.51 -23.11
N PRO A 99 -46.08 -10.65 -22.55
CA PRO A 99 -46.95 -11.78 -22.87
C PRO A 99 -47.59 -11.58 -24.26
N ALA A 100 -47.66 -12.67 -25.04
CA ALA A 100 -48.29 -12.77 -26.35
C ALA A 100 -49.80 -13.01 -26.26
#